data_AF-A0A3Q0DEB2-F1
#
_entry.id   AF-A0A3Q0DEB2-F1
#
_cell.length_a   1.000
_cell.length_b   1.000
_cell.length_c   1.000
_cell.angle_alpha   90.00
_cell.angle_beta   90.00
_cell.angle_gamma   90.00
#
_symmetry.space_group_name_H-M   'P 1'
#
loop_
_entity.id
_entity.type
_entity.pdbx_description
1 polymer ?
#
loop_
_entity_poly.entity_id
_entity_poly.type
_entity_poly.pdbx_seq_one_letter_code
_entity_poly.pdbx_strand_id
1 'polypeptide(L)'
;MEGSAAGDLSGAGSGGGSGWGSGAGEEAEGDEDENMVYYFLEESTGYMEPALRCLSLLHTLVAFLCIIGYNCLKVPLVIFKREKELARKLEFDGLYITEQPEDDDVKGQWDRLVLNTPSFPSNYWDKFVKRKVLDKHGDIYGRERIAELLGMDLATLEITAHNERKPHPPPGLLTWLMSIDVKYQIWKFGVIFTDNCYLFHMYVGVRAGGGIGDEIEDPAGDEYELYRVVFDITFFFFVIVILLAIIQGLIIDAFGELRDQQEQVKEDMETKCFICGIGSDYFDTTPHGFETHTLEEHNLANYMFFLMYLINKDETEHTGQESYVWKMYQERCWDFFPAGDCFRKQYEDQLS
;
A
#
# COMPACT_ATOMS: atom_id res chain seq x y z
N MET A 1 -30.83 -82.91 -43.65
CA MET A 1 -30.36 -82.18 -44.85
C MET A 1 -30.58 -80.71 -44.55
N GLU A 2 -29.45 -79.99 -44.48
CA GLU A 2 -29.30 -78.52 -44.44
C GLU A 2 -30.07 -77.74 -43.35
N GLY A 3 -29.31 -77.33 -42.33
CA GLY A 3 -29.70 -76.38 -41.28
C GLY A 3 -29.72 -74.93 -41.81
N SER A 4 -30.74 -74.15 -41.41
CA SER A 4 -30.74 -73.22 -40.26
C SER A 4 -29.77 -72.04 -40.47
N ALA A 5 -30.24 -70.91 -41.01
CA ALA A 5 -31.00 -69.87 -40.30
C ALA A 5 -30.26 -69.39 -39.05
N ALA A 6 -29.41 -68.38 -39.21
CA ALA A 6 -28.78 -67.66 -38.13
C ALA A 6 -29.63 -66.42 -37.81
N GLY A 7 -30.44 -66.54 -36.76
CA GLY A 7 -31.04 -65.44 -36.03
C GLY A 7 -30.77 -65.68 -34.55
N ASP A 8 -30.01 -64.77 -33.96
CA ASP A 8 -29.84 -64.40 -32.56
C ASP A 8 -29.94 -65.45 -31.44
N LEU A 9 -28.90 -65.48 -30.60
CA LEU A 9 -29.05 -65.68 -29.16
C LEU A 9 -27.83 -65.20 -28.35
N SER A 10 -28.11 -64.23 -27.48
CA SER A 10 -27.66 -64.08 -26.07
C SER A 10 -26.18 -64.00 -25.71
N GLY A 11 -25.85 -63.01 -24.87
CA GLY A 11 -24.67 -63.06 -24.00
C GLY A 11 -24.49 -61.81 -23.14
N ALA A 12 -24.92 -61.88 -21.88
CA ALA A 12 -24.70 -60.86 -20.85
C ALA A 12 -23.21 -60.68 -20.50
N GLY A 13 -22.82 -59.46 -20.11
CA GLY A 13 -21.47 -59.18 -19.59
C GLY A 13 -21.34 -57.78 -18.99
N SER A 14 -21.28 -57.73 -17.66
CA SER A 14 -21.05 -56.56 -16.80
C SER A 14 -19.71 -55.86 -17.08
N GLY A 15 -19.65 -54.53 -16.89
CA GLY A 15 -18.38 -53.81 -16.69
C GLY A 15 -18.51 -52.32 -16.95
N GLY A 16 -18.35 -51.50 -15.90
CA GLY A 16 -18.58 -50.06 -15.93
C GLY A 16 -17.53 -49.22 -16.68
N GLY A 17 -17.87 -47.94 -16.86
CA GLY A 17 -16.99 -46.94 -17.43
C GLY A 17 -17.76 -45.66 -17.75
N SER A 18 -17.62 -44.67 -16.88
CA SER A 18 -18.12 -43.30 -17.02
C SER A 18 -17.63 -42.62 -18.30
N GLY A 19 -18.54 -41.94 -19.02
CA GLY A 19 -18.20 -41.06 -20.13
C GLY A 19 -19.47 -40.48 -20.75
N TRP A 20 -20.06 -39.49 -20.09
CA TRP A 20 -21.20 -38.76 -20.66
C TRP A 20 -20.68 -37.78 -21.70
N GLY A 21 -21.01 -38.07 -22.96
CA GLY A 21 -21.08 -37.12 -24.04
C GLY A 21 -22.52 -36.92 -24.48
N SER A 22 -22.71 -35.78 -25.16
CA SER A 22 -23.72 -35.51 -26.20
C SER A 22 -25.04 -34.84 -25.78
N GLY A 23 -25.14 -33.54 -26.09
CA GLY A 23 -25.90 -33.12 -27.27
C GLY A 23 -27.03 -32.08 -27.11
N ALA A 24 -27.05 -31.14 -28.06
CA ALA A 24 -28.14 -30.23 -28.50
C ALA A 24 -28.29 -28.90 -27.74
N GLY A 25 -28.19 -27.72 -28.37
CA GLY A 25 -27.94 -27.38 -29.76
C GLY A 25 -28.16 -25.88 -29.98
N GLU A 26 -27.36 -25.28 -30.85
CA GLU A 26 -27.74 -24.10 -31.65
C GLU A 26 -26.74 -24.02 -32.81
N GLU A 27 -27.23 -24.41 -33.99
CA GLU A 27 -26.60 -24.23 -35.31
C GLU A 27 -26.74 -22.74 -35.67
N ALA A 28 -25.64 -22.01 -35.77
CA ALA A 28 -24.90 -21.71 -37.00
C ALA A 28 -25.63 -20.75 -37.96
N GLU A 29 -25.27 -19.46 -37.86
CA GLU A 29 -25.22 -18.57 -39.03
C GLU A 29 -23.74 -18.25 -39.32
N GLY A 30 -23.26 -18.78 -40.45
CA GLY A 30 -22.27 -18.16 -41.33
C GLY A 30 -20.88 -17.87 -40.77
N ASP A 31 -20.04 -18.91 -40.73
CA ASP A 31 -18.57 -18.83 -40.63
C ASP A 31 -17.96 -17.94 -41.74
N GLU A 32 -17.60 -16.69 -41.41
CA GLU A 32 -16.54 -15.94 -42.10
C GLU A 32 -15.54 -15.31 -41.10
N ASP A 33 -15.48 -15.82 -39.87
CA ASP A 33 -14.26 -15.69 -39.05
C ASP A 33 -13.23 -16.70 -39.59
N GLU A 34 -12.75 -16.45 -40.82
CA GLU A 34 -11.64 -17.15 -41.44
C GLU A 34 -10.52 -17.28 -40.40
N ASN A 35 -10.15 -18.52 -40.06
CA ASN A 35 -8.99 -18.89 -39.25
C ASN A 35 -7.85 -17.85 -39.27
N MET A 36 -7.91 -16.83 -38.42
CA MET A 36 -6.85 -15.83 -38.30
C MET A 36 -5.69 -16.50 -37.59
N VAL A 37 -4.71 -16.95 -38.38
CA VAL A 37 -3.45 -17.46 -37.85
C VAL A 37 -2.56 -16.26 -37.56
N TYR A 38 -2.26 -16.03 -36.27
CA TYR A 38 -1.25 -15.06 -35.86
C TYR A 38 0.11 -15.47 -36.45
N TYR A 39 0.45 -14.88 -37.59
CA TYR A 39 1.72 -15.11 -38.28
C TYR A 39 2.77 -14.15 -37.74
N PHE A 40 3.87 -14.70 -37.23
CA PHE A 40 5.02 -13.92 -36.83
C PHE A 40 5.95 -13.71 -38.03
N LEU A 41 6.02 -12.48 -38.54
CA LEU A 41 6.86 -12.15 -39.69
C LEU A 41 8.34 -12.17 -39.28
N GLU A 42 9.10 -13.14 -39.80
CA GLU A 42 10.52 -13.26 -39.51
C GLU A 42 11.41 -12.41 -40.42
N GLU A 43 12.36 -11.66 -39.85
CA GLU A 43 13.49 -11.13 -40.61
C GLU A 43 14.47 -12.26 -40.99
N SER A 44 15.32 -12.05 -42.00
CA SER A 44 16.22 -13.06 -42.59
C SER A 44 17.30 -13.63 -41.65
N THR A 45 17.22 -13.36 -40.35
CA THR A 45 18.27 -13.54 -39.36
C THR A 45 18.05 -14.74 -38.43
N GLY A 46 16.90 -15.42 -38.48
CA GLY A 46 16.65 -16.75 -37.91
C GLY A 46 16.74 -16.89 -36.37
N TYR A 47 17.17 -15.87 -35.64
CA TYR A 47 17.33 -15.90 -34.18
C TYR A 47 16.07 -15.49 -33.41
N MET A 48 15.06 -14.93 -34.10
CA MET A 48 14.00 -14.15 -33.46
C MET A 48 12.99 -15.00 -32.68
N GLU A 49 12.52 -16.13 -33.24
CA GLU A 49 11.51 -16.97 -32.59
C GLU A 49 12.00 -17.61 -31.27
N PRO A 50 13.19 -18.26 -31.22
CA PRO A 50 13.70 -18.80 -29.95
C PRO A 50 14.06 -17.70 -28.95
N ALA A 51 14.58 -16.56 -29.42
CA ALA A 51 14.93 -15.44 -28.56
C ALA A 51 13.69 -14.86 -27.86
N LEU A 52 12.58 -14.67 -28.56
CA LEU A 52 11.35 -14.12 -27.98
C LEU A 52 10.77 -15.05 -26.90
N ARG A 53 10.80 -16.37 -27.12
CA ARG A 53 10.41 -17.37 -26.10
C ARG A 53 11.33 -17.35 -24.88
N CYS A 54 12.64 -17.22 -25.08
CA CYS A 54 13.59 -17.10 -23.98
C CYS A 54 13.38 -15.80 -23.19
N LEU A 55 13.11 -14.69 -23.88
CA LEU A 55 12.85 -13.39 -23.26
C LEU A 55 11.55 -13.36 -22.47
N SER A 56 10.47 -14.02 -22.93
CA SER A 56 9.22 -14.08 -22.17
C SER A 56 9.37 -14.87 -20.86
N LEU A 57 10.12 -15.98 -20.89
CA LEU A 57 10.46 -16.75 -19.69
C LEU A 57 11.36 -15.94 -18.73
N LEU A 58 12.38 -15.26 -19.29
CA LEU A 58 13.27 -14.40 -18.50
C LEU A 58 12.51 -13.22 -17.87
N HIS A 59 11.61 -12.58 -18.63
CA HIS A 59 10.80 -11.47 -18.14
C HIS A 59 9.89 -11.92 -16.97
N THR A 60 9.26 -13.10 -17.10
CA THR A 60 8.45 -13.70 -16.02
C THR A 60 9.30 -14.00 -14.78
N LEU A 61 10.52 -14.50 -14.96
CA LEU A 61 11.44 -14.79 -13.85
C LEU A 61 11.91 -13.52 -13.13
N VAL A 62 12.26 -12.46 -13.87
CA VAL A 62 12.66 -11.17 -13.28
C VAL A 62 11.47 -10.52 -12.56
N ALA A 63 10.27 -10.56 -13.13
CA ALA A 63 9.06 -10.06 -12.47
C ALA A 63 8.80 -10.79 -11.15
N PHE A 64 8.97 -12.11 -11.10
CA PHE A 64 8.84 -12.90 -9.86
C PHE A 64 9.89 -12.51 -8.80
N LEU A 65 11.14 -12.28 -9.21
CA LEU A 65 12.19 -11.80 -8.31
C LEU A 65 11.88 -10.41 -7.73
N CYS A 66 11.27 -9.52 -8.53
CA CYS A 66 10.82 -8.21 -8.06
C CYS A 66 9.76 -8.32 -6.95
N ILE A 67 8.85 -9.31 -7.02
CA ILE A 67 7.85 -9.55 -5.96
C ILE A 67 8.53 -9.97 -4.64
N ILE A 68 9.52 -10.87 -4.72
CA ILE A 68 10.30 -11.29 -3.54
C ILE A 68 11.07 -10.09 -2.95
N GLY A 69 11.70 -9.29 -3.81
CA GLY A 69 12.40 -8.06 -3.41
C GLY A 69 11.46 -7.07 -2.71
N TYR A 70 10.26 -6.86 -3.25
CA TYR A 70 9.24 -5.99 -2.65
C TYR A 70 8.81 -6.49 -1.26
N ASN A 71 8.58 -7.80 -1.12
CA ASN A 71 8.19 -8.43 0.13
C ASN A 71 9.24 -8.30 1.24
N CYS A 72 10.52 -8.32 0.89
CA CYS A 72 11.60 -8.19 1.87
C CYS A 72 11.96 -6.72 2.19
N LEU A 73 11.81 -5.81 1.22
CA LEU A 73 12.26 -4.42 1.37
C LEU A 73 11.13 -3.46 1.75
N LYS A 74 10.00 -3.48 1.03
CA LYS A 74 8.96 -2.46 1.16
C LYS A 74 7.86 -2.84 2.14
N VAL A 75 7.43 -4.11 2.12
CA VAL A 75 6.35 -4.60 2.99
C VAL A 75 6.61 -4.34 4.48
N PRO A 76 7.81 -4.59 5.06
CA PRO A 76 8.07 -4.31 6.47
C PRO A 76 7.81 -2.84 6.85
N LEU A 77 8.10 -1.90 5.95
CA LEU A 77 7.85 -0.47 6.17
C LEU A 77 6.35 -0.13 6.17
N VAL A 78 5.57 -0.75 5.26
CA VAL A 78 4.12 -0.56 5.20
C VAL A 78 3.46 -1.09 6.48
N ILE A 79 3.85 -2.29 6.91
CA ILE A 79 3.38 -2.89 8.16
C ILE A 79 3.79 -2.04 9.37
N PHE A 80 5.03 -1.54 9.42
CA PHE A 80 5.49 -0.65 10.47
C PHE A 80 4.65 0.63 10.56
N LYS A 81 4.33 1.27 9.43
CA LYS A 81 3.47 2.47 9.41
C LYS A 81 2.09 2.16 9.98
N ARG A 82 1.51 1.01 9.62
CA ARG A 82 0.20 0.57 10.09
C ARG A 82 0.19 0.27 11.59
N GLU A 83 1.15 -0.50 12.08
CA GLU A 83 1.28 -0.79 13.52
C GLU A 83 1.53 0.49 14.34
N LYS A 84 2.35 1.42 13.84
CA LYS A 84 2.58 2.72 14.48
C LYS A 84 1.30 3.54 14.62
N GLU A 85 0.49 3.61 13.56
CA GLU A 85 -0.78 4.33 13.57
C GLU A 85 -1.77 3.69 14.56
N LEU A 86 -1.90 2.35 14.52
CA LEU A 86 -2.79 1.60 15.41
C LEU A 86 -2.38 1.74 16.88
N ALA A 87 -1.08 1.61 17.19
CA ALA A 87 -0.56 1.80 18.54
C ALA A 87 -0.88 3.21 19.08
N ARG A 88 -0.76 4.25 18.25
CA ARG A 88 -1.08 5.62 18.64
C ARG A 88 -2.57 5.82 18.87
N LYS A 89 -3.43 5.32 17.98
CA LYS A 89 -4.89 5.41 18.12
C LYS A 89 -5.40 4.70 19.38
N LEU A 90 -4.78 3.57 19.74
CA LEU A 90 -5.09 2.84 20.98
C LEU A 90 -4.64 3.61 22.23
N GLU A 91 -3.42 4.14 22.22
CA GLU A 91 -2.80 4.79 23.40
C GLU A 91 -3.37 6.19 23.66
N PHE A 92 -3.49 7.03 22.62
CA PHE A 92 -3.85 8.43 22.76
C PHE A 92 -5.34 8.69 22.55
N ASP A 93 -5.92 8.14 21.49
CA ASP A 93 -7.31 8.42 21.11
C ASP A 93 -8.32 7.50 21.82
N GLY A 94 -7.87 6.32 22.29
CA GLY A 94 -8.74 5.32 22.90
C GLY A 94 -9.65 4.60 21.90
N LEU A 95 -9.31 4.65 20.61
CA LEU A 95 -10.04 3.93 19.56
C LEU A 95 -10.12 2.43 19.92
N TYR A 96 -11.29 1.81 19.72
CA TYR A 96 -11.67 0.45 20.16
C TYR A 96 -11.96 0.27 21.66
N ILE A 97 -11.66 1.25 22.51
CA ILE A 97 -11.92 1.22 23.96
C ILE A 97 -13.07 2.15 24.31
N THR A 98 -12.92 3.43 23.97
CA THR A 98 -13.86 4.52 24.24
C THR A 98 -14.81 4.71 23.06
N GLU A 99 -14.24 4.73 21.85
CA GLU A 99 -14.92 4.97 20.59
C GLU A 99 -14.79 3.75 19.68
N GLN A 100 -15.82 3.50 18.86
CA GLN A 100 -15.75 2.49 17.80
C GLN A 100 -15.36 3.16 16.47
N PRO A 101 -14.60 2.47 15.61
CA PRO A 101 -14.39 2.96 14.24
C PRO A 101 -15.74 3.10 13.53
N GLU A 102 -15.82 4.05 12.60
CA GLU A 102 -16.96 4.21 11.71
C GLU A 102 -17.21 2.91 10.92
N ASP A 103 -18.48 2.63 10.62
CA ASP A 103 -18.85 1.40 9.90
C ASP A 103 -18.30 1.38 8.46
N ASP A 104 -18.06 2.56 7.88
CA ASP A 104 -17.49 2.73 6.53
C ASP A 104 -15.95 2.59 6.50
N ASP A 105 -15.26 2.69 7.64
CA ASP A 105 -13.80 2.53 7.71
C ASP A 105 -13.40 1.06 7.73
N VAL A 106 -13.39 0.43 6.55
CA VAL A 106 -12.96 -0.96 6.35
C VAL A 106 -11.55 -1.24 6.88
N LYS A 107 -10.66 -0.23 6.85
CA LYS A 107 -9.29 -0.29 7.35
C LYS A 107 -9.34 -0.49 8.87
N GLY A 108 -10.07 0.39 9.57
CA GLY A 108 -10.29 0.33 11.02
C GLY A 108 -10.99 -0.96 11.46
N GLN A 109 -11.97 -1.45 10.70
CA GLN A 109 -12.62 -2.72 11.01
C GLN A 109 -11.66 -3.92 10.88
N TRP A 110 -10.79 -3.92 9.87
CA TRP A 110 -9.78 -4.97 9.69
C TRP A 110 -8.78 -5.05 10.85
N ASP A 111 -8.41 -3.90 11.44
CA ASP A 111 -7.48 -3.85 12.58
C ASP A 111 -8.03 -4.49 13.85
N ARG A 112 -9.35 -4.70 13.99
CA ARG A 112 -9.93 -5.43 15.14
C ARG A 112 -9.38 -6.85 15.24
N LEU A 113 -8.99 -7.44 14.12
CA LEU A 113 -8.42 -8.79 14.07
C LEU A 113 -7.06 -8.87 14.77
N VAL A 114 -6.24 -7.81 14.74
CA VAL A 114 -4.86 -7.86 15.24
C VAL A 114 -4.75 -7.58 16.74
N LEU A 115 -5.73 -6.90 17.34
CA LEU A 115 -5.68 -6.44 18.74
C LEU A 115 -5.45 -7.58 19.75
N ASN A 116 -6.11 -8.71 19.53
CA ASN A 116 -6.03 -9.89 20.41
C ASN A 116 -4.84 -10.82 20.08
N THR A 117 -3.98 -10.46 19.13
CA THR A 117 -2.84 -11.30 18.74
C THR A 117 -1.68 -11.14 19.73
N PRO A 118 -1.07 -12.23 20.23
CA PRO A 118 0.14 -12.14 21.07
C PRO A 118 1.32 -11.46 20.36
N SER A 119 1.36 -11.55 19.02
CA SER A 119 2.46 -11.01 18.21
C SER A 119 2.40 -9.49 18.04
N PHE A 120 1.24 -8.85 18.29
CA PHE A 120 1.16 -7.39 18.21
C PHE A 120 1.82 -6.73 19.44
N PRO A 121 2.75 -5.76 19.28
CA PRO A 121 3.22 -5.15 18.03
C PRO A 121 4.64 -5.63 17.61
N SER A 122 4.76 -6.58 16.67
CA SER A 122 6.05 -7.23 16.36
C SER A 122 6.98 -6.40 15.47
N ASN A 123 6.47 -5.49 14.64
CA ASN A 123 7.28 -4.66 13.75
C ASN A 123 7.50 -3.25 14.30
N TYR A 124 6.59 -2.72 15.10
CA TYR A 124 6.72 -1.42 15.76
C TYR A 124 7.80 -1.42 16.86
N TRP A 125 8.44 -0.28 17.12
CA TRP A 125 9.56 -0.21 18.06
C TRP A 125 9.12 -0.41 19.52
N ASP A 126 8.01 0.20 19.94
CA ASP A 126 7.51 0.08 21.32
C ASP A 126 6.68 -1.21 21.49
N LYS A 127 7.28 -2.21 22.17
CA LYS A 127 6.64 -3.50 22.48
C LYS A 127 5.70 -3.46 23.68
N PHE A 128 5.67 -2.36 24.43
CA PHE A 128 4.95 -2.24 25.69
C PHE A 128 3.62 -1.49 25.56
N VAL A 129 3.18 -1.17 24.33
CA VAL A 129 1.92 -0.46 24.07
C VAL A 129 0.71 -1.05 24.81
N LYS A 130 0.56 -2.39 24.82
CA LYS A 130 -0.58 -3.04 25.48
C LYS A 130 -0.60 -2.78 27.01
N ARG A 131 0.58 -2.71 27.63
CA ARG A 131 0.71 -2.40 29.07
C ARG A 131 0.38 -0.93 29.34
N LYS A 132 0.87 -0.01 28.48
CA LYS A 132 0.56 1.43 28.59
C LYS A 132 -0.94 1.71 28.44
N VAL A 133 -1.60 1.03 27.50
CA VAL A 133 -3.05 1.15 27.29
C VAL A 133 -3.82 0.66 28.52
N LEU A 134 -3.40 -0.47 29.12
CA LEU A 134 -4.02 -0.99 30.34
C LEU A 134 -3.83 -0.05 31.54
N ASP A 135 -2.65 0.55 31.68
CA ASP A 135 -2.34 1.50 32.75
C ASP A 135 -3.18 2.78 32.61
N LYS A 136 -3.29 3.32 31.39
CA LYS A 136 -4.02 4.56 31.12
C LYS A 136 -5.54 4.43 31.16
N HIS A 137 -6.09 3.37 30.56
CA HIS A 137 -7.55 3.22 30.36
C HIS A 137 -8.18 2.14 31.26
N GLY A 138 -7.38 1.25 31.85
CA GLY A 138 -7.87 0.09 32.61
C GLY A 138 -8.55 0.44 33.92
N ASP A 139 -8.15 1.54 34.56
CA ASP A 139 -8.77 1.98 35.82
C ASP A 139 -10.20 2.49 35.64
N ILE A 140 -10.51 3.11 34.49
CA ILE A 140 -11.83 3.74 34.23
C ILE A 140 -12.80 2.73 33.60
N TYR A 141 -12.34 1.93 32.63
CA TYR A 141 -13.21 1.04 31.84
C TYR A 141 -13.18 -0.43 32.28
N GLY A 142 -12.37 -0.75 33.29
CA GLY A 142 -12.20 -2.09 33.84
C GLY A 142 -11.00 -2.83 33.23
N ARG A 143 -10.02 -3.17 34.07
CA ARG A 143 -8.78 -3.84 33.66
C ARG A 143 -9.01 -5.17 32.95
N GLU A 144 -9.94 -6.01 33.44
CA GLU A 144 -10.23 -7.31 32.86
C GLU A 144 -10.75 -7.22 31.42
N ARG A 145 -11.67 -6.28 31.16
CA ARG A 145 -12.25 -6.04 29.83
C ARG A 145 -11.18 -5.60 28.82
N ILE A 146 -10.29 -4.69 29.22
CA ILE A 146 -9.21 -4.22 28.34
C ILE A 146 -8.18 -5.33 28.10
N ALA A 147 -7.85 -6.12 29.13
CA ALA A 147 -6.95 -7.24 28.99
C ALA A 147 -7.50 -8.30 28.02
N GLU A 148 -8.80 -8.63 28.11
CA GLU A 148 -9.47 -9.53 27.18
C GLU A 148 -9.46 -8.99 25.74
N LEU A 149 -9.80 -7.71 25.55
CA LEU A 149 -9.79 -7.05 24.24
C LEU A 149 -8.41 -7.10 23.56
N LEU A 150 -7.36 -6.85 24.33
CA LEU A 150 -5.97 -6.85 23.85
C LEU A 150 -5.33 -8.25 23.83
N GLY A 151 -6.09 -9.30 24.19
CA GLY A 151 -5.59 -10.68 24.25
C GLY A 151 -4.46 -10.87 25.25
N MET A 152 -4.44 -10.10 26.34
CA MET A 152 -3.49 -10.23 27.43
C MET A 152 -4.05 -11.15 28.51
N ASP A 153 -3.25 -12.13 28.93
CA ASP A 153 -3.55 -12.92 30.12
C ASP A 153 -3.07 -12.17 31.36
N LEU A 154 -4.03 -11.65 32.13
CA LEU A 154 -3.77 -10.84 33.33
C LEU A 154 -3.02 -11.66 34.40
N ALA A 155 -3.31 -12.95 34.52
CA ALA A 155 -2.62 -13.85 35.45
C ALA A 155 -1.14 -14.01 35.07
N THR A 156 -0.84 -14.14 33.77
CA THR A 156 0.55 -14.17 33.30
C THR A 156 1.27 -12.84 33.55
N LEU A 157 0.60 -11.68 33.41
CA LEU A 157 1.22 -10.38 33.68
C LEU A 157 1.62 -10.22 35.16
N GLU A 158 0.77 -10.66 36.09
CA GLU A 158 1.05 -10.63 37.53
C GLU A 158 2.16 -11.65 37.92
N ILE A 159 2.18 -12.83 37.31
CA ILE A 159 3.24 -13.83 37.51
C ILE A 159 4.58 -13.35 36.93
N THR A 160 4.57 -12.66 35.79
CA THR A 160 5.79 -12.11 35.18
C THR A 160 6.33 -10.89 35.95
N ALA A 161 5.48 -10.18 36.70
CA ALA A 161 5.92 -9.17 37.66
C ALA A 161 6.73 -9.80 38.80
N HIS A 162 6.44 -11.06 39.13
CA HIS A 162 7.27 -11.90 40.00
C HIS A 162 8.41 -12.59 39.23
N ASN A 163 9.28 -11.81 38.57
CA ASN A 163 10.71 -12.09 38.27
C ASN A 163 11.19 -13.53 37.92
N GLU A 164 10.35 -14.43 37.42
CA GLU A 164 10.77 -15.76 37.00
C GLU A 164 11.19 -15.77 35.52
N ARG A 165 12.49 -15.98 35.27
CA ARG A 165 13.01 -16.16 33.91
C ARG A 165 12.49 -17.47 33.34
N LYS A 166 11.59 -17.40 32.34
CA LYS A 166 11.18 -18.58 31.57
C LYS A 166 12.39 -19.17 30.82
N PRO A 167 12.61 -20.49 30.84
CA PRO A 167 13.67 -21.13 30.06
C PRO A 167 13.38 -21.01 28.56
N HIS A 168 14.41 -20.70 27.76
CA HIS A 168 14.29 -20.67 26.30
C HIS A 168 14.21 -22.10 25.75
N PRO A 169 13.15 -22.49 25.03
CA PRO A 169 13.10 -23.80 24.38
C PRO A 169 14.14 -23.89 23.25
N PRO A 170 14.66 -25.09 22.94
CA PRO A 170 15.60 -25.26 21.84
C PRO A 170 14.94 -24.92 20.50
N PRO A 171 15.63 -24.19 19.59
CA PRO A 171 15.08 -23.88 18.28
C PRO A 171 14.95 -25.16 17.45
N GLY A 172 13.72 -25.52 17.09
CA GLY A 172 13.40 -26.63 16.20
C GLY A 172 12.36 -26.20 15.16
N LEU A 173 12.45 -26.76 13.95
CA LEU A 173 11.57 -26.37 12.83
C LEU A 173 10.09 -26.65 13.13
N LEU A 174 9.79 -27.74 13.81
CA LEU A 174 8.43 -28.07 14.27
C LEU A 174 7.94 -27.13 15.38
N THR A 175 8.82 -26.77 16.33
CA THR A 175 8.51 -25.79 17.38
C THR A 175 8.26 -24.40 16.80
N TRP A 176 8.96 -24.05 15.72
CA TRP A 176 8.77 -22.80 14.98
C TRP A 176 7.46 -22.79 14.18
N LEU A 177 7.12 -23.89 13.50
CA LEU A 177 5.89 -23.95 12.71
C LEU A 177 4.64 -23.85 13.60
N MET A 178 4.68 -24.48 14.78
CA MET A 178 3.59 -24.45 15.75
C MET A 178 3.51 -23.13 16.55
N SER A 179 4.55 -22.27 16.49
CA SER A 179 4.55 -20.97 17.16
C SER A 179 4.09 -19.82 16.27
N ILE A 180 3.62 -20.10 15.05
CA ILE A 180 3.12 -19.06 14.13
C ILE A 180 1.72 -18.61 14.56
N ASP A 181 1.60 -17.30 14.76
CA ASP A 181 0.33 -16.63 15.00
C ASP A 181 -0.43 -16.45 13.68
N VAL A 182 -1.26 -17.44 13.34
CA VAL A 182 -2.04 -17.47 12.09
C VAL A 182 -2.92 -16.23 11.96
N LYS A 183 -3.51 -15.74 13.07
CA LYS A 183 -4.38 -14.57 13.05
C LYS A 183 -3.61 -13.30 12.68
N TYR A 184 -2.41 -13.13 13.24
CA TYR A 184 -1.51 -12.05 12.85
C TYR A 184 -1.10 -12.13 11.37
N GLN A 185 -0.81 -13.34 10.86
CA GLN A 185 -0.47 -13.51 9.44
C GLN A 185 -1.65 -13.17 8.51
N ILE A 186 -2.88 -13.58 8.85
CA ILE A 186 -4.09 -13.22 8.08
C ILE A 186 -4.22 -11.70 8.02
N TRP A 187 -4.12 -11.01 9.16
CA TRP A 187 -4.16 -9.55 9.21
C TRP A 187 -3.07 -8.92 8.32
N LYS A 188 -1.83 -9.42 8.43
CA LYS A 188 -0.68 -8.94 7.65
C LYS A 188 -0.91 -9.10 6.14
N PHE A 189 -1.42 -10.24 5.69
CA PHE A 189 -1.74 -10.44 4.28
C PHE A 189 -2.83 -9.48 3.80
N GLY A 190 -3.87 -9.23 4.60
CA GLY A 190 -4.90 -8.24 4.26
C GLY A 190 -4.33 -6.83 4.04
N VAL A 191 -3.36 -6.42 4.87
CA VAL A 191 -2.66 -5.13 4.70
C VAL A 191 -1.80 -5.12 3.43
N ILE A 192 -1.16 -6.23 3.07
CA ILE A 192 -0.35 -6.33 1.84
C ILE A 192 -1.23 -6.29 0.59
N PHE A 193 -2.35 -7.02 0.58
CA PHE A 193 -3.25 -7.05 -0.57
C PHE A 193 -4.01 -5.74 -0.80
N THR A 194 -4.12 -4.88 0.22
CA THR A 194 -4.72 -3.54 0.08
C THR A 194 -3.70 -2.47 -0.32
N ASP A 195 -2.40 -2.81 -0.39
CA ASP A 195 -1.37 -1.89 -0.85
C ASP A 195 -1.40 -1.76 -2.38
N ASN A 196 -1.71 -0.54 -2.87
CA ASN A 196 -1.83 -0.26 -4.30
C ASN A 196 -0.54 -0.57 -5.08
N CYS A 197 0.64 -0.39 -4.47
CA CYS A 197 1.91 -0.69 -5.13
C CYS A 197 2.12 -2.20 -5.26
N TYR A 198 1.75 -2.99 -4.25
CA TYR A 198 1.77 -4.45 -4.32
C TYR A 198 0.80 -4.98 -5.36
N LEU A 199 -0.44 -4.48 -5.38
CA LEU A 199 -1.43 -4.82 -6.40
C LEU A 199 -0.96 -4.44 -7.81
N PHE A 200 -0.33 -3.28 -7.98
CA PHE A 200 0.23 -2.86 -9.26
C PHE A 200 1.32 -3.82 -9.76
N HIS A 201 2.27 -4.22 -8.90
CA HIS A 201 3.30 -5.20 -9.27
C HIS A 201 2.70 -6.57 -9.62
N MET A 202 1.59 -6.95 -8.96
CA MET A 202 0.87 -8.19 -9.26
C MET A 202 0.01 -8.11 -10.52
N TYR A 203 -0.61 -6.96 -10.79
CA TYR A 203 -1.64 -6.77 -11.82
C TYR A 203 -1.08 -6.21 -13.14
N VAL A 204 -0.31 -5.12 -13.09
CA VAL A 204 0.21 -4.42 -14.28
C VAL A 204 1.52 -5.04 -14.77
N GLY A 205 2.35 -5.57 -13.86
CA GLY A 205 3.60 -6.25 -14.22
C GLY A 205 3.43 -7.50 -15.10
N VAL A 206 2.19 -8.00 -15.27
CA VAL A 206 1.89 -9.24 -15.99
C VAL A 206 0.97 -9.02 -17.21
N ARG A 207 0.34 -7.84 -17.36
CA ARG A 207 -0.83 -7.69 -18.26
C ARG A 207 -0.85 -6.45 -19.17
N ALA A 208 0.27 -5.76 -19.38
CA ALA A 208 0.29 -4.61 -20.29
C ALA A 208 0.42 -5.07 -21.77
N GLY A 209 -0.68 -5.04 -22.54
CA GLY A 209 -0.67 -5.36 -23.97
C GLY A 209 -1.94 -4.91 -24.72
N GLY A 210 -1.78 -3.83 -25.49
CA GLY A 210 -2.51 -3.36 -26.69
C GLY A 210 -4.00 -3.69 -26.89
N GLY A 211 -4.84 -2.65 -26.87
CA GLY A 211 -6.28 -2.74 -27.14
C GLY A 211 -6.67 -2.90 -28.62
N ILE A 212 -7.94 -3.24 -28.82
CA ILE A 212 -8.60 -3.74 -30.05
C ILE A 212 -9.43 -2.64 -30.75
N GLY A 213 -8.78 -1.56 -31.18
CA GLY A 213 -9.46 -0.28 -31.48
C GLY A 213 -9.68 0.12 -32.94
N ASP A 214 -9.41 -0.73 -33.93
CA ASP A 214 -9.38 -0.32 -35.35
C ASP A 214 -10.38 -1.12 -36.19
N GLU A 215 -11.68 -0.77 -36.21
CA GLU A 215 -12.64 -1.43 -37.11
C GLU A 215 -13.96 -0.64 -37.26
N ILE A 216 -14.09 0.19 -38.30
CA ILE A 216 -15.37 0.44 -39.02
C ILE A 216 -15.08 0.73 -40.50
N GLU A 217 -15.83 0.08 -41.40
CA GLU A 217 -15.72 0.17 -42.87
C GLU A 217 -16.45 1.37 -43.52
N ASP A 218 -16.18 1.58 -44.82
CA ASP A 218 -16.47 2.75 -45.66
C ASP A 218 -17.96 2.85 -46.11
N PRO A 219 -18.66 3.99 -45.90
CA PRO A 219 -20.12 4.12 -46.11
C PRO A 219 -20.59 4.37 -47.57
N ALA A 220 -19.88 3.89 -48.60
CA ALA A 220 -20.27 4.14 -49.99
C ALA A 220 -21.42 3.22 -50.47
N GLY A 221 -22.68 3.71 -50.46
CA GLY A 221 -23.80 3.03 -51.15
C GLY A 221 -25.21 3.12 -50.55
N ASP A 222 -25.43 3.85 -49.45
CA ASP A 222 -26.70 3.83 -48.70
C ASP A 222 -27.82 4.73 -49.26
N GLU A 223 -29.09 4.27 -49.16
CA GLU A 223 -30.31 5.01 -49.59
C GLU A 223 -30.54 6.36 -48.85
N TYR A 224 -29.83 6.61 -47.75
CA TYR A 224 -29.99 7.80 -46.89
C TYR A 224 -28.73 8.68 -46.81
N GLU A 225 -27.88 8.65 -47.85
CA GLU A 225 -26.58 9.33 -47.95
C GLU A 225 -26.57 10.77 -47.37
N LEU A 226 -27.56 11.61 -47.70
CA LEU A 226 -27.64 12.99 -47.21
C LEU A 226 -27.83 13.09 -45.67
N TYR A 227 -28.70 12.26 -45.10
CA TYR A 227 -28.94 12.25 -43.64
C TYR A 227 -27.74 11.66 -42.90
N ARG A 228 -27.06 10.68 -43.51
CA ARG A 228 -25.83 10.10 -42.96
C ARG A 228 -24.69 11.11 -42.96
N VAL A 229 -24.48 11.86 -44.04
CA VAL A 229 -23.45 12.93 -44.11
C VAL A 229 -23.70 14.04 -43.09
N VAL A 230 -24.96 14.47 -42.90
CA VAL A 230 -25.29 15.49 -41.89
C VAL A 230 -25.06 14.94 -40.47
N PHE A 231 -25.42 13.69 -40.21
CA PHE A 231 -25.13 13.01 -38.96
C PHE A 231 -23.61 12.91 -38.71
N ASP A 232 -22.83 12.48 -39.69
CA ASP A 232 -21.38 12.34 -39.57
C ASP A 232 -20.67 13.69 -39.36
N ILE A 233 -21.12 14.77 -40.02
CA ILE A 233 -20.58 16.13 -39.80
C ILE A 233 -20.92 16.65 -38.40
N THR A 234 -22.16 16.46 -37.93
CA THR A 234 -22.56 16.90 -36.58
C THR A 234 -21.86 16.07 -35.50
N PHE A 235 -21.73 14.76 -35.70
CA PHE A 235 -20.97 13.88 -34.83
C PHE A 235 -19.49 14.29 -34.79
N PHE A 236 -18.87 14.56 -35.94
CA PHE A 236 -17.50 15.04 -36.02
C PHE A 236 -17.31 16.35 -35.25
N PHE A 237 -18.21 17.32 -35.39
CA PHE A 237 -18.06 18.60 -34.70
C PHE A 237 -18.28 18.49 -33.18
N PHE A 238 -19.35 17.84 -32.72
CA PHE A 238 -19.66 17.80 -31.30
C PHE A 238 -18.84 16.76 -30.53
N VAL A 239 -18.57 15.58 -31.10
CA VAL A 239 -17.87 14.50 -30.40
C VAL A 239 -16.37 14.58 -30.64
N ILE A 240 -15.92 14.74 -31.89
CA ILE A 240 -14.48 14.74 -32.18
C ILE A 240 -13.87 16.11 -31.86
N VAL A 241 -14.45 17.22 -32.33
CA VAL A 241 -13.84 18.54 -32.10
C VAL A 241 -14.07 19.01 -30.66
N ILE A 242 -15.31 18.98 -30.14
CA ILE A 242 -15.59 19.54 -28.81
C ILE A 242 -15.23 18.58 -27.68
N LEU A 243 -15.71 17.32 -27.67
CA LEU A 243 -15.42 16.42 -26.54
C LEU A 243 -13.93 16.06 -26.43
N LEU A 244 -13.22 15.81 -27.53
CA LEU A 244 -11.76 15.58 -27.42
C LEU A 244 -11.02 16.84 -26.96
N ALA A 245 -11.42 18.04 -27.40
CA ALA A 245 -10.81 19.28 -26.92
C ALA A 245 -11.07 19.51 -25.42
N ILE A 246 -12.25 19.14 -24.90
CA ILE A 246 -12.53 19.18 -23.45
C ILE A 246 -11.66 18.17 -22.71
N ILE A 247 -11.57 16.92 -23.18
CA ILE A 247 -10.72 15.89 -22.56
C ILE A 247 -9.25 16.33 -22.56
N GLN A 248 -8.75 16.84 -23.69
CA GLN A 248 -7.39 17.38 -23.78
C GLN A 248 -7.23 18.60 -22.87
N GLY A 249 -8.23 19.47 -22.78
CA GLY A 249 -8.24 20.63 -21.90
C GLY A 249 -8.11 20.25 -20.43
N LEU A 250 -8.84 19.23 -19.96
CA LEU A 250 -8.72 18.70 -18.60
C LEU A 250 -7.32 18.15 -18.31
N ILE A 251 -6.69 17.50 -19.28
CA ILE A 251 -5.31 17.01 -19.14
C ILE A 251 -4.32 18.19 -19.02
N ILE A 252 -4.48 19.24 -19.84
CA ILE A 252 -3.63 20.43 -19.78
C ILE A 252 -3.78 21.14 -18.42
N ASP A 253 -5.02 21.28 -17.94
CA ASP A 253 -5.32 21.88 -16.65
C ASP A 253 -4.70 21.10 -15.50
N ALA A 254 -4.85 19.76 -15.49
CA ALA A 254 -4.23 18.90 -14.50
C ALA A 254 -2.69 19.01 -14.49
N PHE A 255 -2.05 19.09 -15.66
CA PHE A 255 -0.61 19.32 -15.74
C PHE A 255 -0.19 20.74 -15.30
N GLY A 256 -1.07 21.73 -15.50
CA GLY A 256 -0.92 23.07 -14.96
C GLY A 256 -0.91 23.04 -13.43
N GLU A 257 -1.92 22.44 -12.82
CA GLU A 257 -2.05 22.33 -11.36
C GLU A 257 -0.85 21.58 -10.74
N LEU A 258 -0.42 20.45 -11.32
CA LEU A 258 0.74 19.71 -10.83
C LEU A 258 2.03 20.54 -10.87
N ARG A 259 2.17 21.44 -11.84
CA ARG A 259 3.32 22.36 -11.91
C ARG A 259 3.22 23.45 -10.85
N ASP A 260 2.04 24.02 -10.65
CA ASP A 260 1.82 25.06 -9.64
C ASP A 260 2.07 24.51 -8.23
N GLN A 261 1.68 23.25 -7.96
CA GLN A 261 2.02 22.55 -6.70
C GLN A 261 3.54 22.41 -6.50
N GLN A 262 4.30 22.12 -7.55
CA GLN A 262 5.76 22.02 -7.47
C GLN A 262 6.40 23.39 -7.21
N GLU A 263 5.92 24.43 -7.89
CA GLU A 263 6.43 25.80 -7.69
C GLU A 263 6.11 26.29 -6.28
N GLN A 264 4.91 26.03 -5.76
CA GLN A 264 4.53 26.40 -4.40
C GLN A 264 5.45 25.76 -3.35
N VAL A 265 5.80 24.47 -3.50
CA VAL A 265 6.73 23.81 -2.56
C VAL A 265 8.11 24.46 -2.59
N LYS A 266 8.58 24.86 -3.78
CA LYS A 266 9.87 25.53 -3.94
C LYS A 266 9.85 26.93 -3.33
N GLU A 267 8.83 27.73 -3.64
CA GLU A 267 8.65 29.08 -3.09
C GLU A 267 8.57 29.03 -1.55
N ASP A 268 7.85 28.05 -0.99
CA ASP A 268 7.73 27.90 0.46
C ASP A 268 9.09 27.66 1.15
N MET A 269 9.97 26.89 0.50
CA MET A 269 11.32 26.62 1.01
C MET A 269 12.26 27.83 0.90
N GLU A 270 12.04 28.72 -0.07
CA GLU A 270 12.88 29.91 -0.31
C GLU A 270 12.42 31.13 0.50
N THR A 271 11.13 31.24 0.80
CA THR A 271 10.53 32.45 1.38
C THR A 271 10.38 32.42 2.90
N LYS A 272 10.37 31.25 3.54
CA LYS A 272 10.23 31.14 5.00
C LYS A 272 10.95 29.93 5.57
N CYS A 273 11.34 30.00 6.84
CA CYS A 273 11.86 28.84 7.53
C CYS A 273 10.72 27.86 7.86
N PHE A 274 10.85 26.60 7.46
CA PHE A 274 9.85 25.54 7.72
C PHE A 274 9.56 25.32 9.22
N ILE A 275 10.55 25.55 10.09
CA ILE A 275 10.42 25.26 11.53
C ILE A 275 9.77 26.42 12.30
N CYS A 276 10.30 27.64 12.17
CA CYS A 276 9.78 28.79 12.92
C CYS A 276 8.74 29.62 12.16
N GLY A 277 8.60 29.43 10.84
CA GLY A 277 7.64 30.16 10.02
C GLY A 277 7.98 31.63 9.77
N ILE A 278 9.16 32.10 10.20
CA ILE A 278 9.62 33.48 9.93
C ILE A 278 10.10 33.57 8.48
N GLY A 279 9.71 34.64 7.79
CA GLY A 279 10.07 34.89 6.40
C GLY A 279 11.55 35.25 6.21
N SER A 280 12.09 34.95 5.02
CA SER A 280 13.48 35.27 4.64
C SER A 280 13.78 36.76 4.75
N ASP A 281 12.80 37.63 4.44
CA ASP A 281 12.89 39.09 4.57
C ASP A 281 13.42 39.57 5.93
N TYR A 282 13.05 38.89 7.03
CA TYR A 282 13.53 39.24 8.37
C TYR A 282 15.02 38.90 8.54
N PHE A 283 15.45 37.74 8.05
CA PHE A 283 16.81 37.25 8.22
C PHE A 283 17.81 37.95 7.29
N ASP A 284 17.36 38.34 6.09
CA ASP A 284 18.18 39.00 5.09
C ASP A 284 18.45 40.49 5.39
N THR A 285 18.01 40.98 6.55
CA THR A 285 18.56 42.19 7.19
C THR A 285 20.08 42.08 7.40
N THR A 286 20.57 40.85 7.58
CA THR A 286 22.00 40.50 7.61
C THR A 286 22.39 39.80 6.30
N PRO A 287 23.62 40.03 5.78
CA PRO A 287 24.04 39.39 4.53
C PRO A 287 24.07 37.86 4.71
N HIS A 288 23.40 37.13 3.81
CA HIS A 288 23.25 35.67 3.87
C HIS A 288 22.59 35.16 5.17
N GLY A 289 21.73 35.99 5.78
CA GLY A 289 21.10 35.65 7.04
C GLY A 289 20.16 34.45 6.96
N PHE A 290 19.35 34.35 5.91
CA PHE A 290 18.41 33.23 5.75
C PHE A 290 19.13 31.89 5.50
N GLU A 291 20.19 31.90 4.69
CA GLU A 291 21.02 30.71 4.44
C GLU A 291 21.72 30.25 5.73
N THR A 292 22.27 31.18 6.50
CA THR A 292 22.88 30.86 7.81
C THR A 292 21.84 30.27 8.76
N HIS A 293 20.64 30.86 8.82
CA HIS A 293 19.56 30.37 9.68
C HIS A 293 19.13 28.94 9.34
N THR A 294 19.02 28.60 8.05
CA THR A 294 18.59 27.26 7.62
C THR A 294 19.68 26.19 7.74
N LEU A 295 20.96 26.56 7.66
CA LEU A 295 22.07 25.61 7.74
C LEU A 295 22.59 25.40 9.17
N GLU A 296 22.68 26.45 9.98
CA GLU A 296 23.30 26.43 11.30
C GLU A 296 22.26 26.37 12.45
N GLU A 297 21.18 27.14 12.35
CA GLU A 297 20.18 27.25 13.44
C GLU A 297 19.07 26.21 13.31
N HIS A 298 18.26 26.28 12.25
CA HIS A 298 17.08 25.43 12.01
C HIS A 298 17.32 24.43 10.87
N ASN A 299 18.43 23.70 10.96
CA ASN A 299 18.72 22.63 10.02
C ASN A 299 17.80 21.43 10.26
N LEU A 300 16.98 21.08 9.25
CA LEU A 300 16.02 19.98 9.35
C LEU A 300 16.68 18.63 9.69
N ALA A 301 17.91 18.39 9.21
CA ALA A 301 18.61 17.15 9.47
C ALA A 301 19.05 17.03 10.95
N ASN A 302 19.42 18.15 11.58
CA ASN A 302 19.85 18.16 12.97
C ASN A 302 18.74 17.72 13.93
N TYR A 303 17.47 18.02 13.64
CA TYR A 303 16.33 17.50 14.41
C TYR A 303 16.25 15.97 14.36
N MET A 304 16.48 15.37 13.19
CA MET A 304 16.50 13.91 13.04
C MET A 304 17.70 13.29 13.79
N PHE A 305 18.89 13.89 13.66
CA PHE A 305 20.09 13.42 14.35
C PHE A 305 19.98 13.56 15.87
N PHE A 306 19.36 14.64 16.36
CA PHE A 306 19.11 14.83 17.79
C PHE A 306 18.14 13.77 18.33
N LEU A 307 17.10 13.42 17.59
CA LEU A 307 16.20 12.32 17.98
C LEU A 307 16.95 10.97 18.03
N MET A 308 17.79 10.68 17.04
CA MET A 308 18.63 9.47 17.04
C MET A 308 19.63 9.46 18.22
N TYR A 309 20.19 10.61 18.56
CA TYR A 309 21.08 10.78 19.70
C TYR A 309 20.36 10.46 21.02
N LEU A 310 19.16 10.99 21.24
CA LEU A 310 18.37 10.69 22.44
C LEU A 310 18.00 9.21 22.55
N ILE A 311 17.62 8.57 21.44
CA ILE A 311 17.24 7.14 21.44
C ILE A 311 18.41 6.22 21.81
N ASN A 312 19.64 6.57 21.40
CA ASN A 312 20.83 5.74 21.62
C ASN A 312 21.56 6.05 22.94
N LYS A 313 21.11 7.07 23.69
CA LYS A 313 21.71 7.49 24.94
C LYS A 313 20.95 6.89 26.13
N ASP A 314 21.68 6.46 27.14
CA ASP A 314 21.07 5.91 28.35
C ASP A 314 20.28 6.99 29.11
N GLU A 315 19.11 6.62 29.63
CA GLU A 315 18.18 7.55 30.30
C GLU A 315 18.82 8.24 31.53
N THR A 316 19.76 7.55 32.19
CA THR A 316 20.50 8.09 33.34
C THR A 316 21.54 9.15 32.98
N GLU A 317 21.94 9.22 31.71
CA GLU A 317 22.96 10.16 31.21
C GLU A 317 22.36 11.39 30.53
N HIS A 318 21.04 11.49 30.45
CA HIS A 318 20.39 12.67 29.88
C HIS A 318 20.69 13.93 30.69
N THR A 319 21.03 15.01 30.00
CA THR A 319 21.12 16.35 30.61
C THR A 319 19.73 16.88 30.93
N GLY A 320 19.62 17.94 31.74
CA GLY A 320 18.32 18.50 32.13
C GLY A 320 17.44 18.92 30.93
N GLN A 321 18.04 19.47 29.87
CA GLN A 321 17.33 19.85 28.64
C GLN A 321 16.94 18.62 27.81
N GLU A 322 17.83 17.64 27.70
CA GLU A 322 17.55 16.38 27.00
C GLU A 322 16.39 15.62 27.65
N SER A 323 16.40 15.48 28.98
CA SER A 323 15.32 14.85 29.74
C SER A 323 13.98 15.55 29.56
N TYR A 324 13.99 16.89 29.46
CA TYR A 324 12.79 17.68 29.21
C TYR A 324 12.20 17.39 27.83
N VAL A 325 13.02 17.41 26.78
CA VAL A 325 12.55 17.09 25.42
C VAL A 325 12.15 15.63 25.29
N TRP A 326 12.88 14.70 25.92
CA TRP A 326 12.55 13.28 25.93
C TRP A 326 11.19 13.02 26.58
N LYS A 327 10.90 13.68 27.71
CA LYS A 327 9.59 13.63 28.36
C LYS A 327 8.48 14.13 27.43
N MET A 328 8.64 15.30 26.81
CA MET A 328 7.66 15.83 25.85
C MET A 328 7.43 14.90 24.66
N TYR A 329 8.52 14.30 24.15
CA TYR A 329 8.45 13.35 23.04
C TYR A 329 7.63 12.10 23.38
N GLN A 330 7.77 11.58 24.61
CA GLN A 330 6.95 10.48 25.12
C GLN A 330 5.48 10.89 25.30
N GLU A 331 5.24 12.11 25.80
CA GLU A 331 3.90 12.68 25.98
C GLU A 331 3.23 13.09 24.65
N ARG A 332 3.96 13.03 23.53
CA ARG A 332 3.52 13.48 22.20
C ARG A 332 3.14 14.96 22.16
N CYS A 333 3.77 15.76 23.02
CA CYS A 333 3.67 17.21 23.03
C CYS A 333 4.79 17.81 22.16
N TRP A 334 4.46 18.77 21.30
CA TRP A 334 5.38 19.36 20.30
C TRP A 334 5.72 20.83 20.60
N ASP A 335 5.39 21.31 21.80
CA ASP A 335 5.54 22.73 22.19
C ASP A 335 6.99 23.19 22.27
N PHE A 336 7.95 22.27 22.27
CA PHE A 336 9.38 22.59 22.29
C PHE A 336 9.92 23.08 20.92
N PHE A 337 9.14 23.00 19.84
CA PHE A 337 9.53 23.60 18.56
C PHE A 337 9.36 25.13 18.60
N PRO A 338 10.28 25.92 18.02
CA PRO A 338 10.28 27.37 18.09
C PRO A 338 9.28 28.02 17.10
N ALA A 339 8.05 27.52 17.02
CA ALA A 339 7.05 28.01 16.07
C ALA A 339 6.70 29.49 16.35
N GLY A 340 6.98 30.38 15.38
CA GLY A 340 6.73 31.82 15.45
C GLY A 340 7.88 32.68 16.00
N ASP A 341 8.97 32.05 16.47
CA ASP A 341 10.10 32.75 17.06
C ASP A 341 11.45 32.08 16.74
N CYS A 342 12.55 32.79 16.97
CA CYS A 342 13.90 32.22 16.84
C CYS A 342 14.87 32.91 17.79
N PHE A 343 16.03 32.29 18.00
CA PHE A 343 17.01 32.80 18.97
C PHE A 343 17.35 34.27 18.74
N ARG A 344 17.65 34.67 17.49
CA ARG A 344 17.97 36.07 17.17
C ARG A 344 16.84 37.03 17.52
N LYS A 345 15.61 36.73 17.11
CA LYS A 345 14.44 37.59 17.32
C LYS A 345 14.12 37.81 18.79
N GLN A 346 14.32 36.80 19.62
CA GLN A 346 14.11 36.89 21.07
C GLN A 346 15.15 37.77 21.78
N TYR A 347 16.38 37.86 21.26
CA TYR A 347 17.50 38.55 21.90
C TYR A 347 17.99 39.81 21.17
N GLU A 348 17.30 40.23 20.11
CA GLU A 348 17.68 41.35 19.23
C GLU A 348 17.90 42.66 20.00
N ASP A 349 17.05 42.97 20.99
CA ASP A 349 17.16 44.18 21.81
C ASP A 349 18.33 44.15 22.81
N GLN A 350 18.90 42.96 23.10
CA GLN A 350 19.97 42.80 24.08
C GLN A 350 21.36 42.88 23.45
N LEU A 351 21.52 42.31 22.25
CA LEU A 351 22.76 42.34 21.47
C LEU A 351 22.44 42.00 20.00
N SER A 352 22.61 42.98 19.11
CA SER A 352 22.39 42.84 17.66
C SER A 352 23.61 42.30 16.92
#